data_AF-A0ABD2CRY9-F1
#
_entry.id   AF-A0ABD2CRY9-F1
#
_cell.length_a   1.000
_cell.length_b   1.000
_cell.length_c   1.000
_cell.angle_alpha   90.00
_cell.angle_beta   90.00
_cell.angle_gamma   90.00
#
_symmetry.space_group_name_H-M   'P 1'
#
loop_
_entity.id
_entity.type
_entity.pdbx_description
1 polymer ?
#
loop_
_entity_poly.entity_id
_entity_poly.type
_entity_poly.pdbx_seq_one_letter_code
_entity_poly.pdbx_strand_id
1 'polypeptide(L)'
;MLGTESDTAMGKQETWMARRGRRKKYEAGLQLPSLAVARGASSRAEVSTHDMTQSHEVLAMMDAHTTTFGRTKGCTISRCGAFLFATIFLISLVVTGLLVYHYAPCFEEKIQSCEALRDSFGFQIERTLPGKSATEKKINVRLPKSIIPDSYELRLIPFIWEGNFTFNGEVTIVVNVTKSTKNVTLHAIDMKIDESLTSIQEFSLTNNRTKPIAIVEQKNDTERQFLVIKTSDTLKEGKQYVVHLKFVGQLNDYLQGFYRSSYTIGNQTRWIATTQFQATDARRAFPCFDEPAMKAKFQISIGRPRNMTSLSNMPRKGQPEPIPGLPTYEWDHYEQSVPMSTYLVAFIVSDFEMLKSESRNFSVWARKEALNQSYYSLDIGPKILEYYENYFKIKFPLPKMDMVALPDFSAGAMENWGLITYRETAMLYQERVSTSSNLQRVATVVAHELAHQWFGNLVTPSWWSDLWLNEGFASYVEYIGMNAVEPTWKVLEQFVVNDLHSVFGLDALQSSHPISIEVEHPDEISEIFDRISYEKGARRLKYIVRKFQK
;
A
#
# COMPACT_ATOMS: atom_id res chain seq x y z
N MET A 1 -7.22 -49.46 -43.91
CA MET A 1 -8.18 -50.33 -43.19
C MET A 1 -8.59 -49.55 -41.95
N LEU A 2 -9.83 -49.09 -41.83
CA LEU A 2 -11.02 -49.88 -41.43
C LEU A 2 -10.85 -50.41 -40.00
N GLY A 3 -11.69 -50.04 -39.02
CA GLY A 3 -12.79 -49.07 -39.02
C GLY A 3 -13.59 -49.07 -37.70
N THR A 4 -14.65 -48.26 -37.62
CA THR A 4 -16.00 -48.56 -37.04
C THR A 4 -16.08 -49.12 -35.60
N GLU A 5 -16.68 -48.43 -34.62
CA GLU A 5 -18.13 -48.56 -34.22
C GLU A 5 -18.49 -49.92 -33.56
N SER A 6 -19.42 -50.04 -32.61
CA SER A 6 -20.16 -49.08 -31.76
C SER A 6 -20.89 -49.84 -30.62
N ASP A 7 -21.81 -49.17 -29.94
CA ASP A 7 -23.05 -49.70 -29.32
C ASP A 7 -23.24 -49.61 -27.80
N THR A 8 -24.53 -49.54 -27.44
CA THR A 8 -25.09 -49.21 -26.14
C THR A 8 -26.05 -50.30 -25.68
N ALA A 9 -26.24 -50.44 -24.36
CA ALA A 9 -27.34 -51.23 -23.81
C ALA A 9 -27.87 -50.60 -22.51
N MET A 10 -29.17 -50.27 -22.48
CA MET A 10 -29.88 -49.89 -21.26
C MET A 10 -30.46 -51.13 -20.55
N GLY A 11 -30.43 -51.15 -19.21
CA GLY A 11 -31.04 -52.20 -18.39
C GLY A 11 -32.04 -51.65 -17.35
N LYS A 12 -33.04 -52.45 -16.98
CA LYS A 12 -34.13 -52.12 -16.05
C LYS A 12 -34.48 -53.35 -15.17
N GLN A 13 -35.13 -53.23 -14.01
CA GLN A 13 -35.63 -52.02 -13.32
C GLN A 13 -35.03 -51.93 -11.89
N GLU A 14 -35.67 -51.79 -10.72
CA GLU A 14 -37.07 -51.70 -10.25
C GLU A 14 -37.17 -50.72 -9.06
N THR A 15 -38.37 -50.53 -8.50
CA THR A 15 -38.60 -49.73 -7.28
C THR A 15 -39.61 -50.42 -6.36
N TRP A 16 -39.46 -50.33 -5.03
CA TRP A 16 -40.53 -50.68 -4.08
C TRP A 16 -40.84 -49.56 -3.09
N MET A 17 -42.12 -49.47 -2.69
CA MET A 17 -42.70 -48.26 -2.09
C MET A 17 -42.77 -48.23 -0.55
N ALA A 18 -42.35 -47.06 -0.05
CA ALA A 18 -42.92 -46.25 1.04
C ALA A 18 -44.18 -46.70 1.81
N ARG A 19 -44.23 -46.33 3.11
CA ARG A 19 -45.48 -46.03 3.85
C ARG A 19 -45.32 -44.84 4.83
N ARG A 20 -46.40 -44.08 5.04
CA ARG A 20 -46.49 -42.86 5.88
C ARG A 20 -46.95 -43.20 7.32
N GLY A 21 -46.59 -42.42 8.36
CA GLY A 21 -46.88 -42.81 9.75
C GLY A 21 -46.90 -41.76 10.90
N ARG A 22 -47.49 -40.57 10.72
CA ARG A 22 -48.00 -39.63 11.79
C ARG A 22 -47.07 -39.08 12.91
N ARG A 23 -47.11 -37.74 13.01
CA ARG A 23 -46.99 -36.87 14.21
C ARG A 23 -46.95 -37.52 15.61
N LYS A 24 -46.03 -37.03 16.46
CA LYS A 24 -46.34 -36.54 17.82
C LYS A 24 -45.64 -35.19 18.06
N LYS A 25 -46.31 -34.27 18.77
CA LYS A 25 -45.65 -33.17 19.48
C LYS A 25 -44.98 -33.74 20.74
N TYR A 26 -43.89 -33.12 21.19
CA TYR A 26 -43.62 -33.00 22.63
C TYR A 26 -43.22 -31.56 22.94
N GLU A 27 -43.89 -30.99 23.94
CA GLU A 27 -43.63 -29.67 24.48
C GLU A 27 -42.92 -29.86 25.82
N ALA A 28 -41.83 -29.13 26.03
CA ALA A 28 -41.20 -28.95 27.33
C ALA A 28 -40.50 -27.58 27.36
N GLY A 29 -40.57 -26.78 28.44
CA GLY A 29 -41.33 -27.05 29.67
C GLY A 29 -40.62 -26.63 30.95
N LEU A 30 -39.97 -25.46 30.97
CA LEU A 30 -39.53 -24.83 32.21
C LEU A 30 -40.20 -23.46 32.38
N GLN A 31 -40.84 -23.28 33.53
CA GLN A 31 -41.36 -22.01 34.03
C GLN A 31 -40.60 -21.63 35.30
N LEU A 32 -40.72 -20.35 35.67
CA LEU A 32 -40.67 -19.74 37.03
C LEU A 32 -39.73 -18.52 37.06
N PRO A 33 -40.08 -17.45 37.82
CA PRO A 33 -41.42 -16.98 38.14
C PRO A 33 -41.63 -15.48 37.82
N SER A 34 -42.89 -15.07 37.68
CA SER A 34 -43.26 -13.65 37.60
C SER A 34 -43.26 -12.99 38.97
N LEU A 35 -42.68 -11.80 39.08
CA LEU A 35 -42.90 -10.89 40.21
C LEU A 35 -43.79 -9.72 39.78
N ALA A 36 -44.95 -9.58 40.41
CA ALA A 36 -45.86 -8.46 40.21
C ALA A 36 -45.76 -7.48 41.39
N VAL A 37 -45.85 -6.19 41.10
CA VAL A 37 -46.02 -5.13 42.11
C VAL A 37 -47.27 -4.32 41.74
N ALA A 38 -48.08 -3.97 42.74
CA ALA A 38 -49.43 -3.47 42.57
C ALA A 38 -49.52 -1.95 42.32
N ARG A 39 -50.69 -1.50 41.86
CA ARG A 39 -51.08 -0.08 41.81
C ARG A 39 -51.47 0.43 43.21
N GLY A 40 -51.10 1.68 43.52
CA GLY A 40 -51.73 2.54 44.54
C GLY A 40 -52.22 3.83 43.87
N ALA A 41 -53.19 4.55 44.47
CA ALA A 41 -53.89 5.66 43.81
C ALA A 41 -54.33 6.78 44.78
N SER A 42 -54.89 7.87 44.22
CA SER A 42 -55.43 9.08 44.89
C SER A 42 -54.37 10.08 45.39
N SER A 43 -54.56 11.41 45.42
CA SER A 43 -55.65 12.35 45.02
C SER A 43 -54.98 13.62 44.44
N ARG A 44 -55.53 14.44 43.51
CA ARG A 44 -56.85 15.07 43.27
C ARG A 44 -57.14 16.36 44.07
N ALA A 45 -56.78 17.50 43.45
CA ALA A 45 -57.45 18.82 43.48
C ALA A 45 -56.93 19.57 42.22
N GLU A 46 -57.71 20.09 41.26
CA GLU A 46 -58.77 21.12 41.32
C GLU A 46 -58.25 22.46 41.88
N VAL A 47 -58.44 23.65 41.29
CA VAL A 47 -58.89 24.18 39.98
C VAL A 47 -58.90 25.70 40.19
N SER A 48 -58.45 26.53 39.23
CA SER A 48 -59.06 27.85 38.94
C SER A 48 -58.46 28.47 37.68
N THR A 49 -59.25 29.27 36.98
CA THR A 49 -58.92 29.97 35.73
C THR A 49 -59.08 31.47 35.89
N HIS A 50 -58.21 32.28 35.29
CA HIS A 50 -58.59 33.57 34.69
C HIS A 50 -57.62 34.00 33.58
N ASP A 51 -58.01 35.03 32.83
CA ASP A 51 -57.53 35.32 31.47
C ASP A 51 -57.24 36.82 31.24
N MET A 52 -56.52 37.10 30.14
CA MET A 52 -56.38 38.36 29.40
C MET A 52 -55.49 39.54 29.89
N THR A 53 -54.94 40.19 28.85
CA THR A 53 -54.47 41.61 28.71
C THR A 53 -53.14 42.08 29.31
N GLN A 54 -52.13 42.09 28.42
CA GLN A 54 -51.16 43.18 28.13
C GLN A 54 -50.84 44.28 29.18
N SER A 55 -49.56 44.37 29.56
CA SER A 55 -48.79 45.62 29.51
C SER A 55 -47.27 45.34 29.41
N HIS A 56 -46.49 46.34 29.01
CA HIS A 56 -45.02 46.25 28.90
C HIS A 56 -44.30 46.43 30.26
N GLU A 57 -42.99 46.12 30.27
CA GLU A 57 -41.98 46.51 31.27
C GLU A 57 -42.11 45.98 32.72
N VAL A 58 -41.51 44.81 32.97
CA VAL A 58 -40.45 44.67 34.02
C VAL A 58 -39.33 43.81 33.46
N LEU A 59 -38.11 44.36 33.34
CA LEU A 59 -36.94 43.66 32.81
C LEU A 59 -36.11 42.99 33.94
N ALA A 60 -36.75 42.14 34.74
CA ALA A 60 -36.10 41.42 35.84
C ALA A 60 -36.86 40.13 36.23
N MET A 61 -36.14 39.17 36.83
CA MET A 61 -36.66 37.96 37.49
C MET A 61 -37.33 36.88 36.62
N MET A 62 -36.56 36.33 35.67
CA MET A 62 -36.61 34.88 35.39
C MET A 62 -35.19 34.33 35.25
N ASP A 63 -34.71 33.59 36.26
CA ASP A 63 -33.55 32.69 36.13
C ASP A 63 -33.87 31.37 36.84
N ALA A 64 -33.79 30.27 36.09
CA ALA A 64 -33.78 28.90 36.57
C ALA A 64 -33.61 27.90 35.40
N HIS A 65 -32.61 28.11 34.52
CA HIS A 65 -31.93 27.04 33.73
C HIS A 65 -30.72 27.56 32.92
N THR A 66 -30.14 28.70 33.31
CA THR A 66 -28.85 29.15 32.80
C THR A 66 -27.77 28.11 33.16
N THR A 67 -27.29 27.35 32.17
CA THR A 67 -26.22 26.36 32.41
C THR A 67 -24.90 27.09 32.57
N THR A 68 -24.59 27.49 33.81
CA THR A 68 -23.33 28.14 34.14
C THR A 68 -22.17 27.17 33.91
N PHE A 69 -21.21 27.57 33.07
CA PHE A 69 -20.00 26.78 32.85
C PHE A 69 -19.18 26.73 34.14
N GLY A 70 -19.30 25.61 34.87
CA GLY A 70 -18.51 25.32 36.05
C GLY A 70 -17.03 25.49 35.76
N ARG A 71 -16.40 26.44 36.45
CA ARG A 71 -15.04 26.93 36.19
C ARG A 71 -14.06 25.76 36.02
N THR A 72 -13.51 25.62 34.82
CA THR A 72 -12.60 24.53 34.44
C THR A 72 -11.43 24.41 35.43
N LYS A 73 -11.03 23.16 35.76
CA LYS A 73 -9.84 22.86 36.59
C LYS A 73 -8.55 23.26 35.87
N GLY A 74 -8.24 24.55 35.82
CA GLY A 74 -6.98 25.07 35.30
C GLY A 74 -5.82 24.80 36.26
N CYS A 75 -4.70 24.32 35.73
CA CYS A 75 -3.48 24.13 36.53
C CYS A 75 -2.78 25.47 36.75
N THR A 76 -2.99 26.09 37.92
CA THR A 76 -2.34 27.36 38.29
C THR A 76 -0.90 27.11 38.72
N ILE A 77 0.02 27.07 37.76
CA ILE A 77 1.47 27.06 38.02
C ILE A 77 1.83 28.37 38.76
N SER A 78 2.45 28.25 39.93
CA SER A 78 2.91 29.42 40.70
C SER A 78 4.05 30.13 39.95
N ARG A 79 4.29 31.42 40.21
CA ARG A 79 5.43 32.15 39.61
C ARG A 79 6.76 31.42 39.79
N CYS A 80 6.98 30.81 40.96
CA CYS A 80 8.18 30.01 41.24
C CYS A 80 8.23 28.73 40.38
N GLY A 81 7.10 28.02 40.24
CA GLY A 81 7.00 26.86 39.35
C GLY A 81 7.21 27.21 37.87
N ALA A 82 6.73 28.36 37.41
CA ALA A 82 6.94 28.82 36.04
C ALA A 82 8.42 29.11 35.76
N PHE A 83 9.13 29.73 36.70
CA PHE A 83 10.59 29.86 36.63
C PHE A 83 11.30 28.50 36.65
N LEU A 84 10.84 27.54 37.47
CA LEU A 84 11.42 26.20 37.53
C LEU A 84 11.27 25.44 36.19
N PHE A 85 10.10 25.51 35.55
CA PHE A 85 9.91 24.90 34.22
C PHE A 85 10.74 25.60 33.14
N ALA A 86 10.88 26.93 33.20
CA ALA A 86 11.71 27.68 32.27
C ALA A 86 13.22 27.35 32.43
N THR A 87 13.72 27.18 33.65
CA THR A 87 15.12 26.77 33.88
C THR A 87 15.36 25.32 33.51
N ILE A 88 14.44 24.39 33.81
CA ILE A 88 14.52 22.99 33.35
C ILE A 88 14.56 22.93 31.82
N PHE A 89 13.72 23.72 31.12
CA PHE A 89 13.72 23.79 29.66
C PHE A 89 15.05 24.31 29.11
N LEU A 90 15.58 25.42 29.65
CA LEU A 90 16.89 25.95 29.28
C LEU A 90 18.03 24.96 29.52
N ILE A 91 18.03 24.26 30.67
CA ILE A 91 19.00 23.20 30.96
C ILE A 91 18.87 22.06 29.94
N SER A 92 17.66 21.66 29.56
CA SER A 92 17.45 20.61 28.55
C SER A 92 18.01 21.00 27.17
N LEU A 93 17.87 22.26 26.75
CA LEU A 93 18.46 22.76 25.50
C LEU A 93 19.99 22.76 25.54
N VAL A 94 20.60 23.19 26.66
CA VAL A 94 22.06 23.15 26.84
C VAL A 94 22.59 21.72 26.88
N VAL A 95 21.92 20.80 27.59
CA VAL A 95 22.29 19.38 27.61
C VAL A 95 22.15 18.76 26.23
N THR A 96 21.06 19.03 25.50
CA THR A 96 20.89 18.54 24.12
C THR A 96 21.97 19.09 23.18
N GLY A 97 22.30 20.39 23.30
CA GLY A 97 23.38 21.01 22.53
C GLY A 97 24.76 20.40 22.83
N LEU A 98 25.06 20.10 24.10
CA LEU A 98 26.28 19.41 24.51
C LEU A 98 26.32 17.94 24.05
N LEU A 99 25.19 17.24 24.06
CA LEU A 99 25.08 15.88 23.51
C LEU A 99 25.29 15.86 21.99
N VAL A 100 24.69 16.81 21.26
CA VAL A 100 24.95 16.98 19.82
C VAL A 100 26.42 17.31 19.58
N TYR A 101 27.02 18.23 20.36
CA TYR A 101 28.44 18.57 20.22
C TYR A 101 29.39 17.39 20.49
N HIS A 102 29.09 16.52 21.47
CA HIS A 102 29.96 15.40 21.82
C HIS A 102 29.70 14.10 21.05
N TYR A 103 28.51 13.91 20.46
CA TYR A 103 28.10 12.66 19.84
C TYR A 103 27.62 12.76 18.39
N ALA A 104 27.51 13.97 17.81
CA ALA A 104 27.37 14.11 16.36
C ALA A 104 28.75 13.93 15.68
N PRO A 105 28.89 13.01 14.71
CA PRO A 105 30.15 12.82 13.99
C PRO A 105 30.32 13.95 12.95
N CYS A 106 30.96 15.05 13.33
CA CYS A 106 31.43 16.06 12.37
C CYS A 106 32.48 15.44 11.44
N PHE A 107 32.19 15.47 10.14
CA PHE A 107 33.04 14.90 9.10
C PHE A 107 34.14 15.91 8.69
N GLU A 108 35.17 16.03 9.52
CA GLU A 108 36.19 17.09 9.41
C GLU A 108 37.48 16.62 8.74
N GLU A 109 37.48 16.54 7.40
CA GLU A 109 38.72 16.49 6.60
C GLU A 109 38.99 17.83 5.89
N LYS A 110 40.19 18.36 6.11
CA LYS A 110 40.88 19.39 5.29
C LYS A 110 40.26 20.80 5.25
N ILE A 111 40.37 21.52 6.37
CA ILE A 111 40.71 22.95 6.34
C ILE A 111 42.01 23.16 7.15
N GLN A 112 43.17 23.03 6.50
CA GLN A 112 44.47 23.22 7.17
C GLN A 112 45.55 23.87 6.27
N SER A 113 45.13 24.62 5.23
CA SER A 113 46.05 25.25 4.25
C SER A 113 45.76 26.73 3.97
N CYS A 114 44.85 27.37 4.71
CA CYS A 114 44.33 28.71 4.37
C CYS A 114 44.72 29.84 5.33
N GLU A 115 45.38 29.56 6.47
CA GLU A 115 45.79 30.62 7.41
C GLU A 115 47.07 31.35 6.97
N ALA A 116 47.96 30.68 6.21
CA ALA A 116 49.25 31.22 5.76
C ALA A 116 49.16 32.32 4.67
N LEU A 117 47.96 32.68 4.20
CA LEU A 117 47.73 33.69 3.15
C LEU A 117 47.09 34.99 3.68
N ARG A 118 46.76 35.06 4.97
CA ARG A 118 45.94 36.14 5.55
C ARG A 118 46.68 37.46 5.79
N ASP A 119 48.00 37.42 5.98
CA ASP A 119 48.79 38.59 6.42
C ASP A 119 49.36 39.46 5.28
N SER A 120 49.23 39.06 4.01
CA SER A 120 49.97 39.72 2.92
C SER A 120 49.25 40.90 2.23
N PHE A 121 47.92 41.03 2.34
CA PHE A 121 47.16 42.06 1.60
C PHE A 121 45.95 42.58 2.38
N GLY A 122 46.08 43.78 2.95
CA GLY A 122 44.96 44.51 3.55
C GLY A 122 44.43 45.61 2.62
N PHE A 123 43.16 45.52 2.23
CA PHE A 123 42.38 46.68 1.79
C PHE A 123 40.90 46.57 2.20
N GLN A 124 40.14 47.65 2.02
CA GLN A 124 38.85 47.87 2.68
C GLN A 124 37.65 47.15 2.06
N ILE A 125 36.57 47.09 2.85
CA ILE A 125 35.30 46.40 2.56
C ILE A 125 34.49 47.17 1.52
N GLU A 126 34.05 46.46 0.47
CA GLU A 126 32.86 46.84 -0.31
C GLU A 126 31.91 45.63 -0.40
N ARG A 127 30.64 45.82 -0.01
CA ARG A 127 29.66 44.73 0.11
C ARG A 127 29.04 44.34 -1.25
N THR A 128 29.85 43.71 -2.09
CA THR A 128 29.33 43.00 -3.28
C THR A 128 29.09 41.54 -2.90
N LEU A 129 27.84 41.06 -3.02
CA LEU A 129 27.51 39.65 -2.77
C LEU A 129 28.13 38.77 -3.86
N PRO A 130 29.07 37.85 -3.54
CA PRO A 130 29.55 36.88 -4.52
C PRO A 130 28.42 35.89 -4.83
N GLY A 131 28.09 35.73 -6.11
CA GLY A 131 26.98 34.87 -6.53
C GLY A 131 27.25 33.39 -6.20
N LYS A 132 26.17 32.64 -5.88
CA LYS A 132 26.20 31.17 -5.84
C LYS A 132 26.48 30.62 -7.24
N SER A 133 27.75 30.45 -7.58
CA SER A 133 28.22 29.83 -8.83
C SER A 133 29.08 28.58 -8.58
N ALA A 134 28.74 27.82 -7.54
CA ALA A 134 28.99 26.39 -7.52
C ALA A 134 27.72 25.71 -8.03
N THR A 135 27.66 25.41 -9.33
CA THR A 135 26.64 24.50 -9.85
C THR A 135 27.00 23.09 -9.40
N GLU A 136 26.38 22.62 -8.32
CA GLU A 136 26.38 21.21 -7.98
C GLU A 136 25.92 20.43 -9.22
N LYS A 137 26.69 19.40 -9.61
CA LYS A 137 26.38 18.62 -10.80
C LYS A 137 25.17 17.76 -10.51
N LYS A 138 23.98 18.28 -10.81
CA LYS A 138 22.69 17.62 -10.62
C LYS A 138 22.74 16.18 -11.14
N ILE A 139 22.61 15.24 -10.22
CA ILE A 139 22.81 13.81 -10.48
C ILE A 139 21.58 13.30 -11.23
N ASN A 140 21.77 12.92 -12.50
CA ASN A 140 20.71 12.26 -13.23
C ASN A 140 20.54 10.83 -12.70
N VAL A 141 19.38 10.58 -12.09
CA VAL A 141 18.93 9.30 -11.51
C VAL A 141 17.88 8.58 -12.38
N ARG A 142 17.61 9.07 -13.60
CA ARG A 142 16.69 8.43 -14.55
C ARG A 142 17.39 7.38 -15.39
N LEU A 143 16.69 6.26 -15.66
CA LEU A 143 17.26 5.15 -16.41
C LEU A 143 17.48 5.50 -17.90
N PRO A 144 18.57 5.02 -18.53
CA PRO A 144 18.79 5.19 -19.97
C PRO A 144 17.71 4.49 -20.81
N LYS A 145 16.89 5.26 -21.52
CA LYS A 145 15.78 4.78 -22.39
C LYS A 145 16.22 3.95 -23.61
N SER A 146 17.48 3.51 -23.69
CA SER A 146 18.05 2.67 -24.75
C SER A 146 17.70 1.18 -24.63
N ILE A 147 17.23 0.76 -23.44
CA ILE A 147 16.77 -0.58 -23.15
C ILE A 147 15.47 -0.44 -22.35
N ILE A 148 14.46 -1.26 -22.68
CA ILE A 148 13.21 -1.37 -21.93
C ILE A 148 12.92 -2.86 -21.65
N PRO A 149 12.30 -3.22 -20.51
CA PRO A 149 11.92 -4.60 -20.23
C PRO A 149 10.74 -5.05 -21.12
N ASP A 150 10.62 -6.35 -21.35
CA ASP A 150 9.43 -7.01 -21.91
C ASP A 150 8.77 -7.91 -20.87
N SER A 151 9.57 -8.76 -20.23
CA SER A 151 9.12 -9.69 -19.20
C SER A 151 10.24 -10.06 -18.22
N TYR A 152 9.84 -10.30 -16.97
CA TYR A 152 10.66 -10.86 -15.90
C TYR A 152 10.18 -12.27 -15.56
N GLU A 153 11.08 -13.25 -15.49
CA GLU A 153 10.91 -14.44 -14.65
C GLU A 153 11.63 -14.17 -13.32
N LEU A 154 10.92 -14.28 -12.20
CA LEU A 154 11.42 -13.98 -10.86
C LEU A 154 11.22 -15.17 -9.94
N ARG A 155 12.31 -15.68 -9.37
CA ARG A 155 12.31 -16.81 -8.42
C ARG A 155 12.92 -16.33 -7.10
N LEU A 156 12.16 -16.47 -6.00
CA LEU A 156 12.58 -16.02 -4.67
C LEU A 156 12.38 -17.12 -3.64
N ILE A 157 13.36 -17.30 -2.74
CA ILE A 157 13.27 -18.18 -1.56
C ILE A 157 13.53 -17.31 -0.31
N PRO A 158 12.49 -16.75 0.33
CA PRO A 158 12.62 -16.09 1.62
C PRO A 158 12.88 -17.09 2.74
N PHE A 159 13.86 -16.77 3.58
CA PHE A 159 14.06 -17.42 4.87
C PHE A 159 13.47 -16.52 5.96
N ILE A 160 12.60 -17.09 6.80
CA ILE A 160 11.74 -16.34 7.74
C ILE A 160 11.71 -17.02 9.11
N TRP A 161 12.85 -17.00 9.81
CA TRP A 161 12.96 -17.45 11.19
C TRP A 161 14.05 -16.70 11.94
N GLU A 162 13.99 -16.74 13.28
CA GLU A 162 14.96 -16.08 14.14
C GLU A 162 16.39 -16.59 13.86
N GLY A 163 17.29 -15.67 13.48
CA GLY A 163 18.65 -15.98 13.05
C GLY A 163 18.86 -16.10 11.53
N ASN A 164 17.80 -16.18 10.72
CA ASN A 164 17.91 -15.99 9.27
C ASN A 164 16.68 -15.31 8.65
N PHE A 165 16.89 -14.07 8.23
CA PHE A 165 15.92 -13.25 7.50
C PHE A 165 16.44 -12.84 6.12
N THR A 166 17.33 -13.63 5.50
CA THR A 166 17.78 -13.39 4.12
C THR A 166 16.79 -13.96 3.10
N PHE A 167 16.90 -13.57 1.84
CA PHE A 167 16.22 -14.25 0.73
C PHE A 167 17.17 -14.48 -0.44
N ASN A 168 17.15 -15.68 -1.01
CA ASN A 168 17.85 -15.99 -2.26
C ASN A 168 16.96 -15.60 -3.44
N GLY A 169 17.55 -14.97 -4.46
CA GLY A 169 16.83 -14.52 -5.64
C GLY A 169 17.54 -14.82 -6.96
N GLU A 170 16.74 -15.08 -7.98
CA GLU A 170 17.12 -15.34 -9.35
C GLU A 170 16.13 -14.60 -10.25
N VAL A 171 16.63 -13.70 -11.11
CA VAL A 171 15.81 -12.94 -12.05
C VAL A 171 16.35 -13.08 -13.46
N THR A 172 15.44 -13.36 -14.40
CA THR A 172 15.72 -13.42 -15.83
C THR A 172 14.84 -12.39 -16.53
N ILE A 173 15.47 -11.36 -17.10
CA ILE A 173 14.80 -10.22 -17.75
C ILE A 173 14.97 -10.34 -19.26
N VAL A 174 13.88 -10.46 -20.00
CA VAL A 174 13.87 -10.24 -21.45
C VAL A 174 13.77 -8.73 -21.68
N VAL A 175 14.71 -8.17 -22.44
CA VAL A 175 14.79 -6.73 -22.69
C VAL A 175 14.82 -6.41 -24.19
N ASN A 176 14.10 -5.37 -24.59
CA ASN A 176 14.06 -4.81 -25.93
C ASN A 176 15.08 -3.65 -26.02
N VAL A 177 16.00 -3.69 -27.00
CA VAL A 177 16.97 -2.60 -27.23
C VAL A 177 16.39 -1.60 -28.23
N THR A 178 16.00 -0.43 -27.72
CA THR A 178 15.40 0.68 -28.47
C THR A 178 16.44 1.60 -29.10
N LYS A 179 17.70 1.56 -28.62
CA LYS A 179 18.84 2.27 -29.19
C LYS A 179 20.12 1.48 -28.94
N SER A 180 20.93 1.29 -29.98
CA SER A 180 22.17 0.50 -29.87
C SER A 180 23.10 1.00 -28.74
N THR A 181 23.53 0.11 -27.85
CA THR A 181 24.25 0.45 -26.61
C THR A 181 25.24 -0.64 -26.17
N LYS A 182 26.17 -0.31 -25.27
CA LYS A 182 27.03 -1.27 -24.55
C LYS A 182 26.73 -1.36 -23.05
N ASN A 183 25.77 -0.56 -22.56
CA ASN A 183 25.45 -0.47 -21.15
C ASN A 183 24.04 -1.00 -20.92
N VAL A 184 23.91 -1.99 -20.04
CA VAL A 184 22.65 -2.34 -19.38
C VAL A 184 22.65 -1.66 -18.02
N THR A 185 21.62 -0.88 -17.73
CA THR A 185 21.50 -0.13 -16.47
C THR A 185 20.09 -0.32 -15.93
N LEU A 186 20.01 -0.73 -14.67
CA LEU A 186 18.79 -1.06 -13.94
C LEU A 186 18.99 -0.65 -12.47
N HIS A 187 17.92 -0.49 -11.71
CA HIS A 187 17.98 -0.19 -10.29
C HIS A 187 18.25 -1.46 -9.46
N ALA A 188 19.09 -1.34 -8.43
CA ALA A 188 19.32 -2.36 -7.40
C ALA A 188 19.94 -1.73 -6.14
N ILE A 189 19.42 -2.08 -4.95
CA ILE A 189 19.96 -1.64 -3.65
C ILE A 189 19.69 -2.73 -2.59
N ASP A 190 20.39 -2.69 -1.44
CA ASP A 190 20.25 -3.61 -0.29
C ASP A 190 20.34 -5.13 -0.59
N MET A 191 21.02 -5.49 -1.70
CA MET A 191 21.24 -6.88 -2.10
C MET A 191 22.67 -7.11 -2.58
N LYS A 192 23.19 -8.33 -2.32
CA LYS A 192 24.46 -8.81 -2.85
C LYS A 192 24.19 -9.60 -4.14
N ILE A 193 24.60 -9.06 -5.28
CA ILE A 193 24.51 -9.72 -6.58
C ILE A 193 25.74 -10.60 -6.79
N ASP A 194 25.56 -11.79 -7.37
CA ASP A 194 26.64 -12.67 -7.79
C ASP A 194 27.03 -12.36 -9.25
N GLU A 195 28.13 -11.63 -9.40
CA GLU A 195 28.69 -11.24 -10.70
C GLU A 195 29.13 -12.46 -11.52
N SER A 196 29.55 -13.56 -10.87
CA SER A 196 29.99 -14.79 -11.55
C SER A 196 28.82 -15.58 -12.17
N LEU A 197 27.60 -15.34 -11.69
CA LEU A 197 26.36 -15.91 -12.19
C LEU A 197 25.54 -14.91 -13.03
N THR A 198 26.04 -13.69 -13.21
CA THR A 198 25.39 -12.68 -14.06
C THR A 198 25.74 -12.95 -15.54
N SER A 199 24.73 -13.00 -16.43
CA SER A 199 24.97 -13.22 -17.85
C SER A 199 24.02 -12.43 -18.75
N ILE A 200 24.52 -12.06 -19.94
CA ILE A 200 23.76 -11.40 -21.00
C ILE A 200 23.85 -12.26 -22.27
N GLN A 201 22.72 -12.51 -22.93
CA GLN A 201 22.66 -13.39 -24.10
C GLN A 201 21.70 -12.81 -25.16
N GLU A 202 22.01 -12.96 -26.45
CA GLU A 202 21.08 -12.58 -27.52
C GLU A 202 19.88 -13.56 -27.56
N PHE A 203 18.66 -13.02 -27.48
CA PHE A 203 17.43 -13.83 -27.47
C PHE A 203 17.07 -14.32 -28.88
N SER A 204 16.68 -15.59 -29.00
CA SER A 204 16.32 -16.19 -30.28
C SER A 204 15.11 -17.12 -30.14
N LEU A 205 14.01 -16.76 -30.80
CA LEU A 205 12.78 -17.57 -30.85
C LEU A 205 12.94 -18.88 -31.67
N THR A 206 13.99 -18.99 -32.50
CA THR A 206 14.10 -20.03 -33.53
C THR A 206 15.34 -20.92 -33.39
N ASN A 207 16.16 -20.74 -32.35
CA ASN A 207 17.37 -21.54 -32.13
C ASN A 207 17.72 -21.64 -30.63
N ASN A 208 17.93 -22.88 -30.14
CA ASN A 208 18.57 -23.15 -28.83
C ASN A 208 20.09 -22.79 -28.81
N ARG A 209 20.54 -21.90 -29.70
CA ARG A 209 21.90 -21.34 -29.72
C ARG A 209 21.80 -19.86 -29.39
N THR A 210 21.67 -19.56 -28.10
CA THR A 210 21.88 -18.20 -27.60
C THR A 210 23.33 -17.80 -27.87
N LYS A 211 23.56 -16.55 -28.30
CA LYS A 211 24.92 -16.00 -28.36
C LYS A 211 25.20 -15.33 -27.01
N PRO A 212 26.15 -15.81 -26.20
CA PRO A 212 26.57 -15.09 -25.01
C PRO A 212 27.25 -13.77 -25.40
N ILE A 213 26.95 -12.72 -24.63
CA ILE A 213 27.58 -11.40 -24.72
C ILE A 213 28.50 -11.25 -23.51
N ALA A 214 29.80 -11.10 -23.75
CA ALA A 214 30.76 -10.99 -22.66
C ALA A 214 30.60 -9.65 -21.91
N ILE A 215 30.56 -9.74 -20.59
CA ILE A 215 30.57 -8.61 -19.66
C ILE A 215 32.02 -8.18 -19.45
N VAL A 216 32.27 -6.86 -19.47
CA VAL A 216 33.60 -6.23 -19.30
C VAL A 216 33.73 -5.61 -17.92
N GLU A 217 32.63 -5.09 -17.38
CA GLU A 217 32.57 -4.43 -16.08
C GLU A 217 31.15 -4.58 -15.53
N GLN A 218 31.04 -4.92 -14.24
CA GLN A 218 29.82 -4.83 -13.46
C GLN A 218 30.11 -3.90 -12.28
N LYS A 219 29.22 -2.94 -12.02
CA LYS A 219 29.43 -1.94 -10.96
C LYS A 219 28.10 -1.48 -10.35
N ASN A 220 28.08 -1.35 -9.03
CA ASN A 220 27.05 -0.62 -8.31
C ASN A 220 27.38 0.88 -8.27
N ASP A 221 26.42 1.72 -8.64
CA ASP A 221 26.40 3.16 -8.43
C ASP A 221 25.41 3.44 -7.27
N THR A 222 25.95 3.56 -6.07
CA THR A 222 25.15 3.71 -4.84
C THR A 222 24.45 5.06 -4.74
N GLU A 223 24.96 6.08 -5.43
CA GLU A 223 24.38 7.42 -5.51
C GLU A 223 23.10 7.42 -6.35
N ARG A 224 23.09 6.69 -7.47
CA ARG A 224 21.91 6.53 -8.35
C ARG A 224 21.06 5.30 -8.03
N GLN A 225 21.50 4.47 -7.09
CA GLN A 225 20.93 3.14 -6.81
C GLN A 225 20.91 2.23 -8.06
N PHE A 226 21.89 2.37 -8.96
CA PHE A 226 21.97 1.60 -10.20
C PHE A 226 22.94 0.42 -10.08
N LEU A 227 22.57 -0.69 -10.72
CA LEU A 227 23.52 -1.66 -11.27
C LEU A 227 23.83 -1.27 -12.72
N VAL A 228 25.12 -1.15 -13.04
CA VAL A 228 25.64 -0.88 -14.40
C VAL A 228 26.45 -2.08 -14.87
N ILE A 229 26.01 -2.72 -15.95
CA ILE A 229 26.69 -3.83 -16.62
C ILE A 229 27.14 -3.36 -18.00
N LYS A 230 28.44 -3.41 -18.28
CA LYS A 230 29.03 -3.02 -19.57
C LYS A 230 29.41 -4.25 -20.38
N THR A 231 29.03 -4.29 -21.65
CA THR A 231 29.29 -5.40 -22.59
C THR A 231 30.44 -5.10 -23.55
N SER A 232 31.13 -6.15 -24.00
CA SER A 232 32.20 -6.03 -25.00
C SER A 232 31.64 -5.71 -26.39
N ASP A 233 30.64 -6.50 -26.83
CA ASP A 233 29.84 -6.26 -28.02
C ASP A 233 28.80 -5.17 -27.78
N THR A 234 28.38 -4.49 -28.86
CA THR A 234 27.24 -3.58 -28.85
C THR A 234 25.94 -4.36 -28.96
N LEU A 235 25.06 -4.22 -27.96
CA LEU A 235 23.67 -4.66 -28.00
C LEU A 235 22.94 -3.86 -29.08
N LYS A 236 22.34 -4.56 -30.05
CA LYS A 236 21.84 -3.93 -31.29
C LYS A 236 20.38 -3.49 -31.16
N GLU A 237 20.10 -2.31 -31.67
CA GLU A 237 18.75 -1.76 -31.84
C GLU A 237 17.84 -2.74 -32.60
N GLY A 238 16.59 -2.84 -32.15
CA GLY A 238 15.59 -3.76 -32.70
C GLY A 238 15.81 -5.24 -32.33
N LYS A 239 16.81 -5.57 -31.49
CA LYS A 239 16.99 -6.93 -30.94
C LYS A 239 16.52 -7.05 -29.49
N GLN A 240 16.20 -8.29 -29.13
CA GLN A 240 15.98 -8.72 -27.76
C GLN A 240 17.21 -9.40 -27.17
N TYR A 241 17.42 -9.21 -25.87
CA TYR A 241 18.45 -9.87 -25.08
C TYR A 241 17.85 -10.41 -23.78
N VAL A 242 18.48 -11.44 -23.23
CA VAL A 242 18.19 -11.98 -21.90
C VAL A 242 19.27 -11.51 -20.95
N VAL A 243 18.87 -10.92 -19.82
CA VAL A 243 19.75 -10.55 -18.71
C VAL A 243 19.39 -11.43 -17.52
N HIS A 244 20.30 -12.30 -17.09
CA HIS A 244 20.12 -13.18 -15.93
C HIS A 244 21.01 -12.73 -14.78
N LEU A 245 20.46 -12.60 -13.58
CA LEU A 245 21.19 -12.28 -12.35
C LEU A 245 20.77 -13.20 -11.20
N LYS A 246 21.72 -13.51 -10.31
CA LYS A 246 21.48 -14.15 -9.01
C LYS A 246 21.95 -13.26 -7.87
N PHE A 247 21.21 -13.26 -6.77
CA PHE A 247 21.42 -12.31 -5.68
C PHE A 247 20.92 -12.87 -4.35
N VAL A 248 21.42 -12.29 -3.25
CA VAL A 248 20.92 -12.50 -1.90
C VAL A 248 20.53 -11.13 -1.32
N GLY A 249 19.27 -10.98 -0.93
CA GLY A 249 18.76 -9.80 -0.25
C GLY A 249 18.42 -10.07 1.22
N GLN A 250 18.01 -9.02 1.92
CA GLN A 250 17.69 -9.04 3.35
C GLN A 250 16.23 -8.61 3.57
N LEU A 251 15.44 -9.44 4.23
CA LEU A 251 14.13 -9.03 4.76
C LEU A 251 14.40 -8.05 5.92
N ASN A 252 14.24 -6.77 5.63
CA ASN A 252 14.36 -5.68 6.60
C ASN A 252 13.10 -5.56 7.47
N ASP A 253 13.14 -4.71 8.48
CA ASP A 253 12.04 -4.38 9.39
C ASP A 253 11.61 -2.89 9.31
N TYR A 254 12.00 -2.18 8.25
CA TYR A 254 11.62 -0.78 8.00
C TYR A 254 10.45 -0.62 7.00
N LEU A 255 9.71 -1.70 6.73
CA LEU A 255 8.42 -1.70 6.02
C LEU A 255 8.46 -1.20 4.56
N GLN A 256 9.57 -1.46 3.87
CA GLN A 256 9.79 -1.14 2.45
C GLN A 256 10.53 -2.29 1.74
N GLY A 257 10.35 -2.40 0.43
CA GLY A 257 10.96 -3.47 -0.36
C GLY A 257 10.33 -4.83 -0.03
N PHE A 258 11.14 -5.88 0.00
CA PHE A 258 10.72 -7.19 0.53
C PHE A 258 11.17 -7.27 2.00
N TYR A 259 10.20 -7.25 2.92
CA TYR A 259 10.43 -7.00 4.34
C TYR A 259 9.78 -8.07 5.24
N ARG A 260 10.16 -8.11 6.52
CA ARG A 260 9.57 -8.98 7.55
C ARG A 260 8.54 -8.21 8.38
N SER A 261 7.37 -8.80 8.57
CA SER A 261 6.36 -8.41 9.55
C SER A 261 6.17 -9.55 10.56
N SER A 262 5.56 -9.27 11.71
CA SER A 262 5.30 -10.27 12.74
C SER A 262 3.95 -10.09 13.43
N TYR A 263 3.46 -11.15 14.07
CA TYR A 263 2.39 -11.07 15.06
C TYR A 263 2.54 -12.17 16.11
N THR A 264 1.89 -12.01 17.27
CA THR A 264 2.05 -12.94 18.40
C THR A 264 0.81 -13.79 18.61
N ILE A 265 0.98 -15.12 18.69
CA ILE A 265 -0.05 -16.06 19.15
C ILE A 265 0.38 -16.58 20.53
N GLY A 266 -0.25 -16.06 21.59
CA GLY A 266 0.14 -16.36 22.97
C GLY A 266 1.57 -15.86 23.27
N ASN A 267 2.52 -16.80 23.39
CA ASN A 267 3.95 -16.51 23.57
C ASN A 267 4.80 -16.84 22.32
N GLN A 268 4.19 -17.13 21.17
CA GLN A 268 4.91 -17.43 19.92
C GLN A 268 4.82 -16.28 18.92
N THR A 269 5.97 -15.75 18.51
CA THR A 269 6.08 -14.87 17.34
C THR A 269 5.85 -15.68 16.06
N ARG A 270 5.00 -15.16 15.17
CA ARG A 270 4.79 -15.64 13.81
C ARG A 270 5.35 -14.62 12.83
N TRP A 271 6.13 -15.11 11.87
CA TRP A 271 6.86 -14.29 10.91
C TRP A 271 6.16 -14.29 9.55
N ILE A 272 6.16 -13.14 8.90
CA ILE A 272 5.59 -12.90 7.58
C ILE A 272 6.71 -12.31 6.71
N ALA A 273 6.89 -12.78 5.48
CA ALA A 273 7.57 -12.00 4.44
C ALA A 273 6.53 -11.34 3.55
N THR A 274 6.66 -10.05 3.27
CA THR A 274 5.68 -9.26 2.48
C THR A 274 6.35 -8.09 1.76
N THR A 275 5.68 -7.52 0.77
CA THR A 275 6.22 -6.50 -0.13
C THR A 275 5.52 -5.15 0.02
N GLN A 276 6.30 -4.06 0.01
CA GLN A 276 5.84 -2.70 -0.23
C GLN A 276 6.82 -2.03 -1.19
N PHE A 277 6.43 -1.85 -2.46
CA PHE A 277 7.35 -1.37 -3.51
C PHE A 277 7.08 0.06 -3.99
N GLN A 278 5.92 0.64 -3.70
CA GLN A 278 5.66 2.05 -3.96
C GLN A 278 6.41 2.93 -2.95
N ALA A 279 7.15 3.96 -3.36
CA ALA A 279 7.30 4.43 -4.74
C ALA A 279 8.37 3.68 -5.56
N THR A 280 9.53 3.39 -4.95
CA THR A 280 10.74 2.95 -5.67
C THR A 280 11.53 1.90 -4.89
N ASP A 281 10.85 0.90 -4.34
CA ASP A 281 11.47 -0.12 -3.49
C ASP A 281 11.43 -1.54 -4.08
N ALA A 282 10.87 -1.74 -5.29
CA ALA A 282 11.02 -3.02 -6.02
C ALA A 282 12.52 -3.36 -6.24
N ARG A 283 13.35 -2.33 -6.43
CA ARG A 283 14.82 -2.38 -6.49
C ARG A 283 15.51 -2.94 -5.22
N ARG A 284 14.82 -3.04 -4.08
CA ARG A 284 15.30 -3.75 -2.86
C ARG A 284 14.99 -5.24 -2.89
N ALA A 285 14.01 -5.65 -3.68
CA ALA A 285 13.55 -7.04 -3.78
C ALA A 285 14.18 -7.79 -4.95
N PHE A 286 14.42 -7.14 -6.09
CA PHE A 286 15.12 -7.71 -7.24
C PHE A 286 15.71 -6.61 -8.15
N PRO A 287 16.81 -6.88 -8.88
CA PRO A 287 17.37 -5.93 -9.85
C PRO A 287 16.37 -5.69 -10.99
N CYS A 288 15.95 -4.44 -11.23
CA CYS A 288 14.87 -4.15 -12.19
C CYS A 288 14.88 -2.72 -12.77
N PHE A 289 14.15 -2.55 -13.87
CA PHE A 289 13.91 -1.26 -14.51
C PHE A 289 12.83 -0.46 -13.74
N ASP A 290 13.16 -0.07 -12.51
CA ASP A 290 12.23 0.46 -11.51
C ASP A 290 11.80 1.93 -11.78
N GLU A 291 11.08 2.15 -12.88
CA GLU A 291 10.34 3.38 -13.21
C GLU A 291 8.90 3.02 -13.67
N PRO A 292 7.86 3.78 -13.28
CA PRO A 292 6.46 3.37 -13.51
C PRO A 292 6.07 3.20 -15.00
N ALA A 293 6.70 3.94 -15.91
CA ALA A 293 6.49 3.80 -17.36
C ALA A 293 7.06 2.51 -17.96
N MET A 294 8.02 1.84 -17.31
CA MET A 294 8.71 0.67 -17.86
C MET A 294 7.95 -0.64 -17.57
N LYS A 295 6.67 -0.68 -17.99
CA LYS A 295 5.78 -1.82 -17.77
C LYS A 295 6.30 -3.10 -18.43
N ALA A 296 6.15 -4.22 -17.74
CA ALA A 296 6.56 -5.55 -18.20
C ALA A 296 5.63 -6.65 -17.67
N LYS A 297 5.73 -7.86 -18.24
CA LYS A 297 5.03 -9.06 -17.74
C LYS A 297 5.86 -9.73 -16.64
N PHE A 298 5.25 -10.18 -15.55
CA PHE A 298 5.96 -10.86 -14.46
C PHE A 298 5.51 -12.31 -14.31
N GLN A 299 6.46 -13.24 -14.35
CA GLN A 299 6.27 -14.67 -14.11
C GLN A 299 6.97 -15.01 -12.78
N ILE A 300 6.19 -15.09 -11.71
CA ILE A 300 6.71 -15.17 -10.34
C ILE A 300 6.70 -16.63 -9.83
N SER A 301 7.71 -16.99 -9.05
CA SER A 301 7.82 -18.27 -8.35
C SER A 301 8.34 -18.03 -6.93
N ILE A 302 7.62 -18.50 -5.91
CA ILE A 302 7.98 -18.32 -4.50
C ILE A 302 8.25 -19.67 -3.86
N GLY A 303 9.49 -19.88 -3.41
CA GLY A 303 9.88 -21.05 -2.62
C GLY A 303 9.60 -20.79 -1.15
N ARG A 304 8.60 -21.45 -0.57
CA ARG A 304 8.13 -21.21 0.80
C ARG A 304 8.18 -22.46 1.69
N PRO A 305 8.14 -22.30 3.03
CA PRO A 305 7.93 -23.42 3.95
C PRO A 305 6.60 -24.15 3.68
N ARG A 306 6.60 -25.48 3.78
CA ARG A 306 5.40 -26.31 3.53
C ARG A 306 4.22 -26.07 4.49
N ASN A 307 4.49 -25.49 5.66
CA ASN A 307 3.48 -25.15 6.68
C ASN A 307 2.92 -23.73 6.54
N MET A 308 3.26 -23.02 5.46
CA MET A 308 2.85 -21.64 5.19
C MET A 308 2.25 -21.56 3.79
N THR A 309 1.50 -20.49 3.52
CA THR A 309 0.94 -20.17 2.20
C THR A 309 1.80 -19.08 1.56
N SER A 310 1.91 -19.06 0.22
CA SER A 310 2.37 -17.87 -0.49
C SER A 310 1.24 -17.26 -1.32
N LEU A 311 1.34 -15.96 -1.58
CA LEU A 311 0.44 -15.20 -2.44
C LEU A 311 1.27 -14.37 -3.42
N SER A 312 0.72 -14.05 -4.59
CA SER A 312 1.25 -13.04 -5.52
C SER A 312 0.11 -12.41 -6.35
N ASN A 313 0.42 -11.47 -7.26
CA ASN A 313 -0.55 -10.75 -8.10
C ASN A 313 -1.51 -11.66 -8.87
N MET A 314 -0.99 -12.75 -9.42
CA MET A 314 -1.69 -13.72 -10.27
C MET A 314 -2.14 -14.96 -9.45
N PRO A 315 -3.03 -15.82 -9.96
CA PRO A 315 -3.34 -17.10 -9.31
C PRO A 315 -2.16 -18.07 -9.37
N ARG A 316 -2.11 -19.03 -8.45
CA ARG A 316 -1.12 -20.12 -8.49
C ARG A 316 -1.44 -21.09 -9.61
N LYS A 317 -0.44 -21.39 -10.43
CA LYS A 317 -0.44 -22.35 -11.53
C LYS A 317 -0.05 -23.73 -11.01
N GLY A 318 -1.02 -24.64 -10.91
CA GLY A 318 -0.78 -26.04 -10.57
C GLY A 318 -0.60 -26.31 -9.07
N GLN A 319 0.10 -27.42 -8.77
CA GLN A 319 0.43 -27.86 -7.42
C GLN A 319 1.86 -27.44 -7.04
N PRO A 320 2.19 -27.34 -5.73
CA PRO A 320 3.54 -26.99 -5.31
C PRO A 320 4.59 -28.03 -5.74
N GLU A 321 5.75 -27.57 -6.18
CA GLU A 321 6.86 -28.45 -6.62
C GLU A 321 7.97 -28.53 -5.54
N PRO A 322 8.56 -29.71 -5.27
CA PRO A 322 9.60 -29.84 -4.24
C PRO A 322 10.90 -29.13 -4.66
N ILE A 323 11.53 -28.40 -3.73
CA ILE A 323 12.81 -27.74 -4.00
C ILE A 323 13.98 -28.72 -3.80
N PRO A 324 14.81 -29.01 -4.84
CA PRO A 324 15.99 -29.84 -4.68
C PRO A 324 16.96 -29.26 -3.64
N GLY A 325 17.41 -30.08 -2.70
CA GLY A 325 18.31 -29.67 -1.62
C GLY A 325 17.65 -28.93 -0.43
N LEU A 326 16.36 -28.55 -0.52
CA LEU A 326 15.65 -27.83 0.54
C LEU A 326 14.31 -28.50 0.89
N PRO A 327 14.34 -29.66 1.58
CA PRO A 327 13.18 -30.56 1.70
C PRO A 327 12.02 -30.04 2.56
N THR A 328 12.24 -29.00 3.36
CA THR A 328 11.20 -28.30 4.15
C THR A 328 10.44 -27.24 3.35
N TYR A 329 10.82 -27.01 2.09
CA TYR A 329 10.24 -26.01 1.21
C TYR A 329 9.57 -26.65 -0.03
N GLU A 330 8.74 -25.84 -0.70
CA GLU A 330 8.14 -26.10 -2.00
C GLU A 330 7.96 -24.80 -2.79
N TRP A 331 8.05 -24.88 -4.12
CA TRP A 331 7.77 -23.79 -5.06
C TRP A 331 6.27 -23.67 -5.31
N ASP A 332 5.69 -22.51 -5.03
CA ASP A 332 4.47 -22.07 -5.71
C ASP A 332 4.86 -21.32 -7.00
N HIS A 333 4.40 -21.80 -8.15
CA HIS A 333 4.52 -21.10 -9.43
C HIS A 333 3.23 -20.33 -9.73
N TYR A 334 3.33 -19.09 -10.19
CA TYR A 334 2.17 -18.26 -10.54
C TYR A 334 1.88 -18.26 -12.05
N GLU A 335 0.75 -17.71 -12.47
CA GLU A 335 0.54 -17.35 -13.88
C GLU A 335 1.31 -16.06 -14.22
N GLN A 336 1.64 -15.86 -15.51
CA GLN A 336 2.31 -14.64 -15.98
C GLN A 336 1.33 -13.45 -15.97
N SER A 337 1.75 -12.32 -15.40
CA SER A 337 0.93 -11.10 -15.34
C SER A 337 0.72 -10.46 -16.71
N VAL A 338 -0.33 -9.63 -16.79
CA VAL A 338 -0.43 -8.57 -17.80
C VAL A 338 0.74 -7.57 -17.66
N PRO A 339 1.05 -6.75 -18.68
CA PRO A 339 2.07 -5.71 -18.57
C PRO A 339 1.72 -4.70 -17.46
N MET A 340 2.56 -4.64 -16.43
CA MET A 340 2.38 -3.79 -15.25
C MET A 340 3.70 -3.19 -14.77
N SER A 341 3.63 -2.19 -13.89
CA SER A 341 4.80 -1.48 -13.38
C SER A 341 5.45 -2.23 -12.21
N THR A 342 6.76 -2.06 -12.02
CA THR A 342 7.54 -2.73 -10.95
C THR A 342 6.96 -2.51 -9.55
N TYR A 343 6.51 -1.28 -9.27
CA TYR A 343 5.96 -0.89 -7.97
C TYR A 343 4.65 -1.62 -7.59
N LEU A 344 4.00 -2.30 -8.55
CA LEU A 344 2.76 -3.07 -8.38
C LEU A 344 2.97 -4.57 -8.24
N VAL A 345 4.22 -5.05 -8.34
CA VAL A 345 4.57 -6.44 -8.07
C VAL A 345 4.41 -6.69 -6.57
N ALA A 346 3.72 -7.76 -6.20
CA ALA A 346 3.56 -8.15 -4.80
C ALA A 346 3.67 -9.65 -4.61
N PHE A 347 4.23 -10.04 -3.45
CA PHE A 347 4.24 -11.42 -3.00
C PHE A 347 4.39 -11.50 -1.48
N ILE A 348 3.72 -12.47 -0.88
CA ILE A 348 3.61 -12.64 0.57
C ILE A 348 3.87 -14.11 0.92
N VAL A 349 4.53 -14.39 2.03
CA VAL A 349 4.61 -15.72 2.66
C VAL A 349 4.21 -15.59 4.12
N SER A 350 3.12 -16.27 4.51
CA SER A 350 2.53 -16.19 5.85
C SER A 350 1.80 -17.48 6.24
N ASP A 351 1.47 -17.64 7.52
CA ASP A 351 0.55 -18.67 8.03
C ASP A 351 -0.90 -18.17 8.13
N PHE A 352 -1.28 -17.21 7.26
CA PHE A 352 -2.63 -16.65 7.21
C PHE A 352 -3.68 -17.63 6.67
N GLU A 353 -4.92 -17.41 7.12
CA GLU A 353 -6.10 -18.11 6.62
C GLU A 353 -6.93 -17.18 5.71
N MET A 354 -7.79 -17.79 4.90
CA MET A 354 -8.55 -17.13 3.84
C MET A 354 -10.06 -17.31 4.06
N LEU A 355 -10.83 -16.24 3.84
CA LEU A 355 -12.24 -16.35 3.49
C LEU A 355 -12.42 -16.02 2.01
N LYS A 356 -13.21 -16.82 1.31
CA LYS A 356 -13.53 -16.62 -0.11
C LYS A 356 -14.97 -16.20 -0.27
N SER A 357 -15.23 -15.26 -1.19
CA SER A 357 -16.59 -14.81 -1.47
C SER A 357 -17.35 -15.88 -2.25
N GLU A 358 -18.65 -15.98 -2.01
CA GLU A 358 -19.57 -16.74 -2.89
C GLU A 358 -19.73 -16.06 -4.26
N SER A 359 -19.39 -14.77 -4.36
CA SER A 359 -19.43 -13.98 -5.58
C SER A 359 -18.03 -13.69 -6.13
N ARG A 360 -17.83 -13.95 -7.43
CA ARG A 360 -16.56 -13.72 -8.16
C ARG A 360 -15.38 -14.54 -7.59
N ASN A 361 -14.21 -14.41 -8.18
CA ASN A 361 -12.99 -15.05 -7.68
C ASN A 361 -12.25 -14.09 -6.73
N PHE A 362 -12.87 -13.83 -5.58
CA PHE A 362 -12.48 -12.79 -4.63
C PHE A 362 -12.24 -13.39 -3.24
N SER A 363 -11.14 -13.03 -2.59
CA SER A 363 -10.79 -13.54 -1.24
C SER A 363 -10.18 -12.47 -0.34
N VAL A 364 -10.36 -12.65 0.97
CA VAL A 364 -9.71 -11.86 2.03
C VAL A 364 -8.82 -12.77 2.87
N TRP A 365 -7.64 -12.28 3.23
CA TRP A 365 -6.62 -13.01 3.99
C TRP A 365 -6.25 -12.26 5.26
N ALA A 366 -6.13 -12.99 6.36
CA ALA A 366 -5.72 -12.43 7.64
C ALA A 366 -5.11 -13.51 8.55
N ARG A 367 -4.39 -13.06 9.58
CA ARG A 367 -4.05 -13.88 10.75
C ARG A 367 -5.31 -14.47 11.40
N LYS A 368 -5.23 -15.74 11.78
CA LYS A 368 -6.37 -16.62 12.13
C LYS A 368 -7.35 -16.01 13.13
N GLU A 369 -6.87 -15.39 14.20
CA GLU A 369 -7.71 -14.85 15.28
C GLU A 369 -8.48 -13.58 14.88
N ALA A 370 -8.11 -12.96 13.76
CA ALA A 370 -8.75 -11.74 13.24
C ALA A 370 -9.53 -11.99 11.92
N LEU A 371 -9.52 -13.21 11.39
CA LEU A 371 -10.18 -13.55 10.12
C LEU A 371 -11.69 -13.24 10.13
N ASN A 372 -12.37 -13.44 11.26
CA ASN A 372 -13.78 -13.10 11.44
C ASN A 372 -14.08 -11.58 11.40
N GLN A 373 -13.07 -10.71 11.44
CA GLN A 373 -13.21 -9.27 11.30
C GLN A 373 -13.18 -8.82 9.83
N SER A 374 -12.87 -9.73 8.90
CA SER A 374 -12.78 -9.44 7.46
C SER A 374 -14.11 -9.59 6.70
N TYR A 375 -15.18 -10.11 7.34
CA TYR A 375 -16.48 -10.36 6.69
C TYR A 375 -17.08 -9.13 6.01
N TYR A 376 -16.97 -7.95 6.60
CA TYR A 376 -17.50 -6.72 6.01
C TYR A 376 -16.79 -6.37 4.69
N SER A 377 -15.45 -6.40 4.70
CA SER A 377 -14.62 -6.20 3.51
C SER A 377 -14.86 -7.24 2.41
N LEU A 378 -15.11 -8.50 2.79
CA LEU A 378 -15.47 -9.58 1.88
C LEU A 378 -16.85 -9.42 1.24
N ASP A 379 -17.79 -8.77 1.93
CA ASP A 379 -19.13 -8.48 1.43
C ASP A 379 -19.14 -7.27 0.48
N ILE A 380 -18.47 -6.16 0.84
CA ILE A 380 -18.46 -4.95 0.00
C ILE A 380 -17.51 -5.03 -1.19
N GLY A 381 -16.36 -5.70 -1.05
CA GLY A 381 -15.29 -5.70 -2.06
C GLY A 381 -15.75 -6.19 -3.45
N PRO A 382 -16.40 -7.37 -3.57
CA PRO A 382 -16.94 -7.86 -4.84
C PRO A 382 -18.00 -6.93 -5.45
N LYS A 383 -18.82 -6.27 -4.62
CA LYS A 383 -19.89 -5.35 -5.04
C LYS A 383 -19.32 -4.03 -5.57
N ILE A 384 -18.31 -3.48 -4.91
CA ILE A 384 -17.57 -2.30 -5.36
C ILE A 384 -16.85 -2.60 -6.67
N LEU A 385 -16.17 -3.75 -6.77
CA LEU A 385 -15.50 -4.18 -8.00
C LEU A 385 -16.49 -4.31 -9.18
N GLU A 386 -17.66 -4.90 -8.95
CA GLU A 386 -18.74 -4.97 -9.94
C GLU A 386 -19.30 -3.60 -10.32
N TYR A 387 -19.47 -2.70 -9.35
CA TYR A 387 -19.90 -1.34 -9.61
C TYR A 387 -18.89 -0.60 -10.49
N TYR A 388 -17.59 -0.72 -10.21
CA TYR A 388 -16.53 -0.09 -11.01
C TYR A 388 -16.44 -0.64 -12.44
N GLU A 389 -16.58 -1.95 -12.67
CA GLU A 389 -16.70 -2.50 -14.03
C GLU A 389 -17.87 -1.87 -14.80
N ASN A 390 -19.02 -1.75 -14.13
CA ASN A 390 -20.23 -1.17 -14.70
C ASN A 390 -20.17 0.35 -14.87
N TYR A 391 -19.38 1.05 -14.06
CA TYR A 391 -19.23 2.51 -14.07
C TYR A 391 -18.17 2.95 -15.10
N PHE A 392 -16.99 2.33 -15.10
CA PHE A 392 -15.91 2.61 -16.05
C PHE A 392 -16.09 1.96 -17.43
N LYS A 393 -17.04 1.02 -17.57
CA LYS A 393 -17.30 0.23 -18.81
C LYS A 393 -16.12 -0.62 -19.28
N ILE A 394 -15.17 -0.89 -18.38
CA ILE A 394 -13.97 -1.71 -18.60
C ILE A 394 -13.98 -2.79 -17.52
N LYS A 395 -13.94 -4.07 -17.91
CA LYS A 395 -13.87 -5.19 -16.96
C LYS A 395 -12.56 -5.21 -16.18
N PHE A 396 -12.59 -5.77 -14.98
CA PHE A 396 -11.38 -6.05 -14.22
C PHE A 396 -10.54 -7.11 -14.96
N PRO A 397 -9.26 -6.86 -15.28
CA PRO A 397 -8.54 -7.68 -16.26
C PRO A 397 -7.85 -8.94 -15.69
N LEU A 398 -7.80 -9.12 -14.37
CA LEU A 398 -7.13 -10.27 -13.75
C LEU A 398 -8.16 -11.36 -13.35
N PRO A 399 -7.77 -12.65 -13.35
CA PRO A 399 -8.70 -13.76 -13.06
C PRO A 399 -9.05 -13.91 -11.56
N LYS A 400 -8.42 -13.12 -10.67
CA LYS A 400 -8.67 -13.16 -9.21
C LYS A 400 -8.37 -11.81 -8.56
N MET A 401 -8.95 -11.58 -7.37
CA MET A 401 -8.59 -10.50 -6.47
C MET A 401 -8.41 -11.05 -5.05
N ASP A 402 -7.27 -10.77 -4.43
CA ASP A 402 -7.04 -11.02 -3.01
C ASP A 402 -6.81 -9.69 -2.27
N MET A 403 -7.37 -9.56 -1.07
CA MET A 403 -7.10 -8.49 -0.12
C MET A 403 -6.42 -9.08 1.13
N VAL A 404 -5.38 -8.44 1.66
CA VAL A 404 -4.58 -8.99 2.77
C VAL A 404 -4.41 -7.97 3.89
N ALA A 405 -4.84 -8.33 5.11
CA ALA A 405 -4.61 -7.53 6.31
C ALA A 405 -3.26 -7.89 6.95
N LEU A 406 -2.32 -6.93 6.94
CA LEU A 406 -0.99 -7.03 7.52
C LEU A 406 -0.94 -6.31 8.89
N PRO A 407 -0.28 -6.91 9.91
CA PRO A 407 -0.04 -6.26 11.21
C PRO A 407 0.85 -5.01 11.06
N ASP A 408 2.05 -5.19 10.49
CA ASP A 408 3.02 -4.12 10.29
C ASP A 408 2.95 -3.63 8.84
N PHE A 409 2.29 -2.48 8.63
CA PHE A 409 2.15 -1.88 7.31
C PHE A 409 2.27 -0.36 7.40
N SER A 410 3.22 0.21 6.66
CA SER A 410 3.67 1.61 6.74
C SER A 410 2.61 2.60 6.24
N ALA A 411 2.00 2.31 5.09
CA ALA A 411 0.88 3.07 4.53
C ALA A 411 -0.48 2.67 5.16
N GLY A 412 -1.59 3.15 4.59
CA GLY A 412 -2.94 2.71 4.95
C GLY A 412 -3.31 1.38 4.27
N ALA A 413 -3.15 1.37 2.96
CA ALA A 413 -3.17 0.21 2.07
C ALA A 413 -2.24 0.50 0.85
N MET A 414 -2.20 -0.41 -0.12
CA MET A 414 -1.37 -0.33 -1.33
C MET A 414 -1.99 -1.20 -2.43
N GLU A 415 -2.06 -0.67 -3.65
CA GLU A 415 -3.02 -1.12 -4.66
C GLU A 415 -2.65 -2.40 -5.44
N ASN A 416 -1.60 -3.14 -5.01
CA ASN A 416 -0.85 -4.09 -5.87
C ASN A 416 -1.78 -5.00 -6.67
N TRP A 417 -1.57 -5.08 -7.99
CA TRP A 417 -2.60 -5.54 -8.92
C TRP A 417 -3.02 -7.00 -8.63
N GLY A 418 -4.25 -7.20 -8.15
CA GLY A 418 -4.78 -8.51 -7.78
C GLY A 418 -4.35 -9.07 -6.41
N LEU A 419 -3.52 -8.34 -5.65
CA LEU A 419 -3.08 -8.68 -4.29
C LEU A 419 -2.92 -7.40 -3.44
N ILE A 420 -4.05 -6.79 -3.09
CA ILE A 420 -4.08 -5.52 -2.37
C ILE A 420 -3.69 -5.75 -0.90
N THR A 421 -2.76 -4.98 -0.38
CA THR A 421 -2.28 -5.06 1.01
C THR A 421 -2.82 -3.90 1.85
N TYR A 422 -3.29 -4.20 3.05
CA TYR A 422 -3.87 -3.22 3.99
C TYR A 422 -3.20 -3.34 5.35
N ARG A 423 -3.12 -2.24 6.10
CA ARG A 423 -2.99 -2.33 7.57
C ARG A 423 -4.26 -2.95 8.15
N GLU A 424 -4.18 -3.77 9.20
CA GLU A 424 -5.37 -4.37 9.84
C GLU A 424 -6.52 -3.36 10.06
N THR A 425 -6.22 -2.16 10.58
CA THR A 425 -7.21 -1.10 10.86
C THR A 425 -7.81 -0.39 9.63
N ALA A 426 -7.44 -0.81 8.41
CA ALA A 426 -8.02 -0.36 7.15
C ALA A 426 -8.85 -1.44 6.43
N MET A 427 -8.81 -2.70 6.89
CA MET A 427 -9.53 -3.82 6.26
C MET A 427 -10.41 -4.62 7.25
N LEU A 428 -10.09 -4.59 8.54
CA LEU A 428 -10.76 -5.38 9.57
C LEU A 428 -11.76 -4.52 10.36
N TYR A 429 -12.96 -5.06 10.57
CA TYR A 429 -14.03 -4.46 11.34
C TYR A 429 -14.63 -5.48 12.31
N GLN A 430 -14.71 -5.12 13.60
CA GLN A 430 -15.33 -5.97 14.62
C GLN A 430 -16.59 -5.30 15.17
N GLU A 431 -17.75 -5.90 14.93
CA GLU A 431 -19.03 -5.45 15.50
C GLU A 431 -18.92 -5.28 17.02
N ARG A 432 -19.54 -4.21 17.57
CA ARG A 432 -19.55 -3.85 19.01
C ARG A 432 -18.20 -3.45 19.62
N VAL A 433 -17.12 -3.45 18.84
CA VAL A 433 -15.78 -2.96 19.26
C VAL A 433 -15.35 -1.79 18.39
N SER A 434 -15.42 -1.93 17.07
CA SER A 434 -15.11 -0.90 16.09
C SER A 434 -16.24 0.13 15.96
N THR A 435 -15.90 1.41 15.91
CA THR A 435 -16.89 2.50 15.76
C THR A 435 -17.47 2.58 14.34
N SER A 436 -18.54 3.36 14.15
CA SER A 436 -19.05 3.71 12.82
C SER A 436 -18.01 4.44 11.95
N SER A 437 -17.14 5.26 12.55
CA SER A 437 -16.02 5.89 11.86
C SER A 437 -14.99 4.86 11.37
N ASN A 438 -14.74 3.79 12.14
CA ASN A 438 -13.91 2.67 11.69
C ASN A 438 -14.57 1.88 10.55
N LEU A 439 -15.87 1.58 10.66
CA LEU A 439 -16.63 0.92 9.58
C LEU A 439 -16.57 1.73 8.28
N GLN A 440 -16.77 3.05 8.38
CA GLN A 440 -16.67 3.94 7.24
C GLN A 440 -15.26 3.99 6.68
N ARG A 441 -14.22 4.09 7.51
CA ARG A 441 -12.82 4.06 7.05
C ARG A 441 -12.49 2.78 6.28
N VAL A 442 -12.93 1.62 6.75
CA VAL A 442 -12.75 0.34 6.02
C VAL A 442 -13.45 0.41 4.66
N ALA A 443 -14.69 0.88 4.61
CA ALA A 443 -15.42 1.05 3.34
C ALA A 443 -14.72 2.03 2.37
N THR A 444 -14.15 3.13 2.89
CA THR A 444 -13.40 4.12 2.12
C THR A 444 -12.15 3.49 1.50
N VAL A 445 -11.26 2.91 2.31
CA VAL A 445 -9.98 2.38 1.81
C VAL A 445 -10.24 1.18 0.88
N VAL A 446 -11.19 0.30 1.18
CA VAL A 446 -11.56 -0.78 0.25
C VAL A 446 -12.09 -0.22 -1.08
N ALA A 447 -12.83 0.89 -1.09
CA ALA A 447 -13.25 1.55 -2.32
C ALA A 447 -12.12 2.27 -3.06
N HIS A 448 -11.11 2.78 -2.35
CA HIS A 448 -9.91 3.44 -2.87
C HIS A 448 -9.02 2.43 -3.63
N GLU A 449 -8.59 1.36 -2.97
CA GLU A 449 -7.70 0.35 -3.57
C GLU A 449 -8.34 -0.37 -4.76
N LEU A 450 -9.67 -0.59 -4.71
CA LEU A 450 -10.40 -1.19 -5.82
C LEU A 450 -10.55 -0.23 -7.02
N ALA A 451 -10.43 1.08 -6.83
CA ALA A 451 -10.41 2.06 -7.92
C ALA A 451 -9.07 2.10 -8.66
N HIS A 452 -7.96 1.99 -7.91
CA HIS A 452 -6.61 1.95 -8.48
C HIS A 452 -6.37 0.81 -9.46
N GLN A 453 -7.18 -0.26 -9.38
CA GLN A 453 -7.20 -1.36 -10.36
C GLN A 453 -7.46 -0.88 -11.79
N TRP A 454 -8.02 0.33 -11.96
CA TRP A 454 -8.06 1.09 -13.21
C TRP A 454 -7.09 2.30 -13.20
N PHE A 455 -7.09 3.11 -12.13
CA PHE A 455 -6.30 4.35 -12.01
C PHE A 455 -5.02 4.17 -11.17
N GLY A 456 -3.98 3.67 -11.80
CA GLY A 456 -2.71 3.25 -11.18
C GLY A 456 -2.22 1.97 -11.83
N ASN A 457 -3.09 0.96 -11.88
CA ASN A 457 -2.72 -0.38 -12.35
C ASN A 457 -2.87 -0.53 -13.87
N LEU A 458 -4.08 -0.31 -14.41
CA LEU A 458 -4.33 -0.40 -15.84
C LEU A 458 -3.70 0.79 -16.59
N VAL A 459 -4.10 2.01 -16.22
CA VAL A 459 -3.50 3.26 -16.67
C VAL A 459 -2.62 3.77 -15.54
N THR A 460 -1.34 4.03 -15.83
CA THR A 460 -0.32 4.45 -14.83
C THR A 460 0.34 5.74 -15.32
N PRO A 461 0.67 6.70 -14.43
CA PRO A 461 1.45 7.88 -14.81
C PRO A 461 2.81 7.49 -15.40
N SER A 462 3.26 8.24 -16.40
CA SER A 462 4.59 8.04 -17.00
C SER A 462 5.75 8.42 -16.06
N TRP A 463 5.47 9.24 -15.06
CA TRP A 463 6.39 9.60 -13.99
C TRP A 463 5.63 10.13 -12.77
N TRP A 464 6.28 10.10 -11.60
CA TRP A 464 5.68 10.50 -10.32
C TRP A 464 5.23 11.96 -10.26
N SER A 465 5.69 12.82 -11.17
CA SER A 465 5.17 14.19 -11.37
C SER A 465 3.64 14.27 -11.53
N ASP A 466 3.02 13.19 -12.02
CA ASP A 466 1.58 13.09 -12.23
C ASP A 466 0.92 12.02 -11.33
N LEU A 467 1.48 11.78 -10.14
CA LEU A 467 0.95 10.89 -9.09
C LEU A 467 -0.54 11.15 -8.79
N TRP A 468 -0.98 12.41 -8.84
CA TRP A 468 -2.39 12.80 -8.66
C TRP A 468 -3.38 12.13 -9.63
N LEU A 469 -2.90 11.56 -10.76
CA LEU A 469 -3.72 10.77 -11.69
C LEU A 469 -4.07 9.37 -11.16
N ASN A 470 -3.34 8.88 -10.15
CA ASN A 470 -3.74 7.74 -9.34
C ASN A 470 -4.58 8.24 -8.15
N GLU A 471 -3.91 8.87 -7.20
CA GLU A 471 -4.43 9.18 -5.85
C GLU A 471 -5.67 10.07 -5.90
N GLY A 472 -5.65 11.12 -6.73
CA GLY A 472 -6.78 12.02 -6.91
C GLY A 472 -7.96 11.36 -7.62
N PHE A 473 -7.72 10.39 -8.51
CA PHE A 473 -8.81 9.61 -9.11
C PHE A 473 -9.42 8.66 -8.08
N ALA A 474 -8.61 7.90 -7.34
CA ALA A 474 -9.07 7.00 -6.29
C ALA A 474 -9.84 7.75 -5.20
N SER A 475 -9.29 8.84 -4.65
CA SER A 475 -9.97 9.74 -3.69
C SER A 475 -11.24 10.37 -4.22
N TYR A 476 -11.42 10.54 -5.54
CA TYR A 476 -12.70 10.99 -6.06
C TYR A 476 -13.73 9.85 -6.15
N VAL A 477 -13.33 8.68 -6.66
CA VAL A 477 -14.27 7.59 -6.96
C VAL A 477 -14.56 6.67 -5.78
N GLU A 478 -13.73 6.66 -4.72
CA GLU A 478 -13.98 5.93 -3.47
C GLU A 478 -15.38 6.26 -2.93
N TYR A 479 -15.74 7.55 -2.93
CA TYR A 479 -17.04 8.05 -2.50
C TYR A 479 -18.19 7.57 -3.38
N ILE A 480 -17.92 7.23 -4.64
CA ILE A 480 -18.92 6.69 -5.58
C ILE A 480 -19.07 5.18 -5.35
N GLY A 481 -17.95 4.44 -5.19
CA GLY A 481 -17.96 3.02 -4.84
C GLY A 481 -18.62 2.74 -3.49
N MET A 482 -18.25 3.51 -2.46
CA MET A 482 -18.91 3.50 -1.15
C MET A 482 -20.42 3.77 -1.27
N ASN A 483 -20.84 4.79 -2.02
CA ASN A 483 -22.26 5.11 -2.16
C ASN A 483 -23.06 4.02 -2.92
N ALA A 484 -22.39 3.17 -3.69
CA ALA A 484 -23.03 2.05 -4.37
C ALA A 484 -23.37 0.89 -3.42
N VAL A 485 -22.59 0.70 -2.34
CA VAL A 485 -22.84 -0.34 -1.32
C VAL A 485 -23.57 0.20 -0.09
N GLU A 486 -23.27 1.42 0.33
CA GLU A 486 -23.80 2.07 1.54
C GLU A 486 -24.47 3.43 1.22
N PRO A 487 -25.54 3.45 0.41
CA PRO A 487 -26.21 4.68 -0.03
C PRO A 487 -26.86 5.47 1.13
N THR A 488 -27.11 4.83 2.28
CA THR A 488 -27.76 5.47 3.43
C THR A 488 -26.84 6.45 4.18
N TRP A 489 -25.52 6.30 4.06
CA TRP A 489 -24.53 7.11 4.78
C TRP A 489 -24.26 8.48 4.13
N LYS A 490 -24.84 8.75 2.95
CA LYS A 490 -24.72 10.03 2.22
C LYS A 490 -23.26 10.47 1.95
N VAL A 491 -22.35 9.52 1.75
CA VAL A 491 -20.89 9.79 1.62
C VAL A 491 -20.55 10.85 0.55
N LEU A 492 -21.32 10.93 -0.55
CA LEU A 492 -21.16 11.94 -1.59
C LEU A 492 -21.31 13.40 -1.10
N GLU A 493 -22.08 13.61 -0.03
CA GLU A 493 -22.22 14.88 0.70
C GLU A 493 -21.00 15.11 1.61
N GLN A 494 -20.54 14.06 2.33
CA GLN A 494 -19.43 14.13 3.29
C GLN A 494 -18.10 14.59 2.68
N PHE A 495 -17.82 14.25 1.41
CA PHE A 495 -16.67 14.75 0.64
C PHE A 495 -16.43 16.27 0.78
N VAL A 496 -17.51 17.07 0.92
CA VAL A 496 -17.40 18.53 1.05
C VAL A 496 -16.67 18.92 2.34
N VAL A 497 -16.87 18.17 3.42
CA VAL A 497 -16.24 18.40 4.73
C VAL A 497 -14.89 17.70 4.81
N ASN A 498 -14.84 16.43 4.38
CA ASN A 498 -13.68 15.55 4.58
C ASN A 498 -12.49 15.93 3.68
N ASP A 499 -12.73 16.21 2.40
CA ASP A 499 -11.67 16.46 1.41
C ASP A 499 -11.60 17.96 1.09
N LEU A 500 -12.72 18.54 0.65
CA LEU A 500 -12.72 19.89 0.06
C LEU A 500 -12.38 20.97 1.10
N HIS A 501 -12.96 20.89 2.30
CA HIS A 501 -12.63 21.83 3.38
C HIS A 501 -11.31 21.50 4.08
N SER A 502 -10.91 20.22 4.13
CA SER A 502 -9.60 19.80 4.63
C SER A 502 -8.47 20.43 3.82
N VAL A 503 -8.47 20.21 2.50
CA VAL A 503 -7.36 20.61 1.65
C VAL A 503 -7.20 22.13 1.56
N PHE A 504 -8.28 22.90 1.69
CA PHE A 504 -8.21 24.36 1.76
C PHE A 504 -7.35 24.87 2.93
N GLY A 505 -7.21 24.10 4.02
CA GLY A 505 -6.31 24.46 5.13
C GLY A 505 -4.83 24.45 4.75
N LEU A 506 -4.44 23.69 3.72
CA LEU A 506 -3.08 23.62 3.19
C LEU A 506 -2.94 24.41 1.88
N ASP A 507 -3.92 24.34 0.98
CA ASP A 507 -3.97 25.03 -0.33
C ASP A 507 -4.03 26.57 -0.19
N ALA A 508 -4.38 27.09 0.99
CA ALA A 508 -4.32 28.51 1.32
C ALA A 508 -2.94 28.99 1.82
N LEU A 509 -1.97 28.09 2.01
CA LEU A 509 -0.63 28.42 2.53
C LEU A 509 0.35 28.69 1.38
N GLN A 510 1.28 29.64 1.58
CA GLN A 510 2.35 29.93 0.63
C GLN A 510 3.33 28.74 0.45
N SER A 511 3.34 27.78 1.37
CA SER A 511 4.09 26.52 1.31
C SER A 511 3.35 25.39 0.57
N SER A 512 2.19 25.65 -0.04
CA SER A 512 1.50 24.70 -0.90
C SER A 512 2.14 24.61 -2.29
N HIS A 513 1.82 23.55 -3.04
CA HIS A 513 2.36 23.31 -4.38
C HIS A 513 1.27 23.08 -5.46
N PRO A 514 1.64 23.13 -6.75
CA PRO A 514 0.80 22.64 -7.84
C PRO A 514 0.49 21.14 -7.72
N ILE A 515 -0.62 20.71 -8.34
CA ILE A 515 -1.10 19.31 -8.31
C ILE A 515 -0.20 18.38 -9.15
N SER A 516 0.43 18.91 -10.20
CA SER A 516 1.49 18.25 -10.97
C SER A 516 2.75 19.08 -10.77
N ILE A 517 3.81 18.44 -10.29
CA ILE A 517 5.06 19.05 -9.83
C ILE A 517 6.24 18.26 -10.42
N GLU A 518 7.34 18.95 -10.74
CA GLU A 518 8.53 18.27 -11.24
C GLU A 518 9.19 17.47 -10.10
N VAL A 519 9.43 16.19 -10.35
CA VAL A 519 10.06 15.25 -9.39
C VAL A 519 11.32 14.71 -10.05
N GLU A 520 12.46 14.94 -9.43
CA GLU A 520 13.78 14.69 -10.00
C GLU A 520 14.54 13.60 -9.24
N HIS A 521 14.42 13.56 -7.91
CA HIS A 521 14.99 12.51 -7.05
C HIS A 521 13.91 11.57 -6.48
N PRO A 522 14.17 10.26 -6.30
CA PRO A 522 13.20 9.35 -5.69
C PRO A 522 12.71 9.76 -4.29
N ASP A 523 13.56 10.39 -3.49
CA ASP A 523 13.19 10.80 -2.12
C ASP A 523 12.08 11.86 -2.13
N GLU A 524 12.10 12.77 -3.11
CA GLU A 524 11.08 13.82 -3.34
C GLU A 524 9.69 13.22 -3.64
N ILE A 525 9.62 11.99 -4.16
CA ILE A 525 8.34 11.32 -4.42
C ILE A 525 7.53 11.19 -3.11
N SER A 526 8.19 10.92 -1.99
CA SER A 526 7.52 10.75 -0.70
C SER A 526 6.93 12.06 -0.16
N GLU A 527 7.44 13.21 -0.61
CA GLU A 527 6.93 14.53 -0.21
C GLU A 527 5.61 14.89 -0.91
N ILE A 528 5.34 14.28 -2.08
CA ILE A 528 4.14 14.54 -2.89
C ILE A 528 3.01 13.50 -2.69
N PHE A 529 3.21 12.50 -1.82
CA PHE A 529 2.14 11.61 -1.32
C PHE A 529 1.31 12.35 -0.24
N ASP A 530 0.68 13.46 -0.64
CA ASP A 530 0.11 14.47 0.25
C ASP A 530 -1.35 14.86 -0.09
N ARG A 531 -1.99 15.70 0.73
CA ARG A 531 -3.39 16.13 0.50
C ARG A 531 -3.57 16.94 -0.81
N ILE A 532 -2.53 17.57 -1.34
CA ILE A 532 -2.56 18.25 -2.65
C ILE A 532 -2.67 17.22 -3.80
N SER A 533 -1.93 16.11 -3.75
CA SER A 533 -2.11 15.01 -4.73
C SER A 533 -3.46 14.30 -4.60
N TYR A 534 -3.88 13.97 -3.37
CA TYR A 534 -5.13 13.24 -3.08
C TYR A 534 -6.37 14.17 -3.17
N GLU A 535 -6.61 14.99 -2.15
CA GLU A 535 -7.87 15.74 -1.93
C GLU A 535 -8.08 16.86 -2.98
N LYS A 536 -7.04 17.62 -3.33
CA LYS A 536 -7.12 18.70 -4.35
C LYS A 536 -7.18 18.12 -5.76
N GLY A 537 -6.54 16.98 -6.02
CA GLY A 537 -6.71 16.17 -7.23
C GLY A 537 -8.16 15.70 -7.40
N ALA A 538 -8.72 15.04 -6.38
CA ALA A 538 -10.10 14.57 -6.36
C ALA A 538 -11.12 15.71 -6.56
N ARG A 539 -10.91 16.85 -5.88
CA ARG A 539 -11.68 18.09 -6.09
C ARG A 539 -11.64 18.54 -7.55
N ARG A 540 -10.48 18.50 -8.20
CA ARG A 540 -10.31 18.94 -9.59
C ARG A 540 -11.07 18.03 -10.55
N LEU A 541 -11.01 16.73 -10.33
CA LEU A 541 -11.74 15.72 -11.12
C LEU A 541 -13.26 15.83 -10.94
N LYS A 542 -13.73 15.98 -9.68
CA LYS A 542 -15.16 16.22 -9.37
C LYS A 542 -15.72 17.48 -10.05
N TYR A 543 -14.90 18.52 -10.21
CA TYR A 543 -15.27 19.71 -11.00
C TYR A 543 -15.31 19.42 -12.51
N ILE A 544 -14.32 18.70 -13.05
CA ILE A 544 -14.24 18.33 -14.47
C ILE A 544 -15.45 17.47 -14.87
N VAL A 545 -15.74 16.40 -14.14
CA VAL A 545 -16.88 15.50 -14.41
C VAL A 545 -18.20 16.26 -14.35
N ARG A 546 -18.42 17.10 -13.33
CA ARG A 546 -19.61 17.96 -13.22
C ARG A 546 -19.74 19.01 -14.33
N LYS A 547 -18.67 19.33 -15.06
CA LYS A 547 -18.68 20.26 -16.20
C LYS A 547 -18.95 19.55 -17.53
N PHE A 548 -18.53 18.29 -17.69
CA PHE A 548 -18.77 17.48 -18.89
C PHE A 548 -20.05 16.62 -18.84
N GLN A 549 -20.72 16.55 -17.68
CA GLN A 549 -22.08 16.01 -17.52
C GLN A 549 -23.18 17.07 -17.71
N LYS A 550 -22.83 18.24 -18.27
CA LYS A 550 -23.71 19.36 -18.59
C LYS A 550 -23.47 19.83 -20.03
#